data_AF-A0A2J1DRL7-F1
#
_entry.id   AF-A0A2J1DRL7-F1
#
_cell.length_a   1.000
_cell.length_b   1.000
_cell.length_c   1.000
_cell.angle_alpha   90.00
_cell.angle_beta   90.00
_cell.angle_gamma   90.00
#
_symmetry.space_group_name_H-M   'P 1'
#
loop_
_entity.id
_entity.type
_entity.pdbx_description
1 polymer ?
#
loop_
_entity_poly.entity_id
_entity_poly.type
_entity_poly.pdbx_seq_one_letter_code
_entity_poly.pdbx_strand_id
1 'polypeptide(L)'
;MNKEKPEKNPSGGITRANFIKVSALLGGTALLSGCDLGTKPRRILGSSDYPLSKAEDIIYSTCQQCATQCSIKVKLIDGVIAKVDGNPFSPWNMMPHLDYKTPVTTSAFTDASICP
;
A
#
# COMPACT_ATOMS: atom_id res chain seq x y z
N MET A 1 -16.51 -41.63 20.96
CA MET A 1 -15.81 -40.53 20.29
C MET A 1 -14.41 -40.45 20.89
N ASN A 2 -13.47 -41.18 20.30
CA ASN A 2 -12.12 -41.36 20.85
C ASN A 2 -11.35 -40.06 20.74
N LYS A 3 -10.94 -39.50 21.88
CA LYS A 3 -10.07 -38.34 21.94
C LYS A 3 -8.66 -38.80 21.54
N GLU A 4 -8.19 -38.35 20.38
CA GLU A 4 -6.80 -38.58 19.97
C GLU A 4 -5.86 -37.99 21.02
N LYS A 5 -4.93 -38.83 21.47
CA LYS A 5 -3.92 -38.50 22.46
C LYS A 5 -2.91 -37.53 21.82
N PRO A 6 -2.57 -36.38 22.44
CA PRO A 6 -1.62 -35.45 21.84
C PRO A 6 -0.26 -36.13 21.69
N GLU A 7 0.22 -36.15 20.45
CA GLU A 7 1.52 -36.71 20.07
C GLU A 7 2.64 -35.94 20.78
N LYS A 8 3.47 -36.66 21.55
CA LYS A 8 4.62 -36.06 22.27
C LYS A 8 5.72 -35.73 21.26
N ASN A 9 6.06 -34.44 21.17
CA ASN A 9 7.16 -33.97 20.33
C ASN A 9 8.50 -34.58 20.79
N PRO A 10 9.22 -35.31 19.91
CA PRO A 10 10.47 -36.00 20.27
C PRO A 10 11.63 -35.06 20.63
N SER A 11 11.53 -33.76 20.35
CA SER A 11 12.61 -32.79 20.55
C SER A 11 12.55 -31.99 21.86
N GLY A 12 11.56 -32.23 22.74
CA GLY A 12 11.40 -31.47 23.99
C GLY A 12 11.11 -29.97 23.82
N GLY A 13 11.09 -29.47 22.58
CA GLY A 13 10.84 -28.08 22.23
C GLY A 13 9.37 -27.75 22.00
N ILE A 14 9.08 -26.45 21.94
CA ILE A 14 7.74 -25.94 21.64
C ILE A 14 7.42 -26.25 20.17
N THR A 15 6.35 -27.02 19.92
CA THR A 15 5.83 -27.26 18.57
C THR A 15 5.25 -25.97 17.97
N ARG A 16 5.37 -25.76 16.65
CA ARG A 16 4.78 -24.61 15.93
C ARG A 16 3.31 -24.34 16.30
N ALA A 17 2.50 -25.40 16.42
CA ALA A 17 1.10 -25.28 16.82
C ALA A 17 0.91 -24.78 18.27
N ASN A 18 1.79 -25.20 19.19
CA ASN A 18 1.75 -24.72 20.57
C ASN A 18 2.23 -23.27 20.67
N PHE A 19 3.23 -22.89 19.87
CA PHE A 19 3.67 -21.51 19.76
C PHE A 19 2.51 -20.61 19.29
N ILE A 20 1.82 -20.98 18.21
CA ILE A 20 0.67 -20.22 17.68
C ILE A 20 -0.46 -20.11 18.70
N LYS A 21 -0.78 -21.19 19.43
CA LYS A 21 -1.82 -21.19 20.46
C LYS A 21 -1.48 -20.25 21.63
N VAL A 22 -0.24 -20.31 22.11
CA VAL A 22 0.23 -19.48 23.22
C VAL A 22 0.32 -18.01 22.82
N SER A 23 0.84 -17.71 21.62
CA SER A 23 0.91 -16.33 21.11
C SER A 23 -0.47 -15.74 20.85
N ALA A 24 -1.41 -16.53 20.32
CA ALA A 24 -2.79 -16.09 20.10
C ALA A 24 -3.52 -15.81 21.41
N LEU A 25 -3.33 -16.66 22.43
CA LEU A 25 -3.94 -16.46 23.74
C LEU A 25 -3.36 -15.21 24.43
N LEU A 26 -2.03 -15.07 24.45
CA LEU A 26 -1.34 -13.91 25.05
C LEU A 26 -1.68 -12.59 24.31
N GLY A 27 -1.70 -12.61 22.98
CA GLY A 27 -2.08 -11.45 22.18
C GLY A 27 -3.56 -11.07 22.36
N GLY A 28 -4.45 -12.07 22.43
CA GLY A 28 -5.88 -11.86 22.64
C GLY A 28 -6.21 -11.32 24.04
N THR A 29 -5.56 -11.83 25.09
CA THR A 29 -5.77 -11.32 26.45
C THR A 29 -5.17 -9.94 26.65
N ALA A 30 -4.03 -9.62 26.02
CA ALA A 30 -3.45 -8.28 26.05
C ALA A 30 -4.38 -7.23 25.42
N LEU A 31 -5.05 -7.57 24.31
CA LEU A 31 -6.07 -6.71 23.68
C LEU A 31 -7.31 -6.51 24.57
N LEU A 32 -7.80 -7.58 25.21
CA LEU A 32 -8.97 -7.52 26.10
C LEU A 32 -8.68 -6.84 27.44
N SER A 33 -7.44 -6.91 27.92
CA SER A 33 -7.01 -6.32 29.20
C SER A 33 -6.80 -4.81 29.13
N GLY A 34 -7.00 -4.18 27.97
CA GLY A 34 -6.86 -2.72 27.81
C GLY A 34 -5.44 -2.21 28.04
N CYS A 35 -4.43 -3.08 28.00
CA CYS A 35 -3.04 -2.67 27.98
C CYS A 35 -2.80 -1.95 26.64
N ASP A 36 -2.72 -0.61 26.68
CA ASP A 36 -2.49 0.22 25.51
C ASP A 36 -1.06 -0.01 25.00
N LEU A 37 -0.89 -1.04 24.18
CA LEU A 37 0.39 -1.46 23.57
C LEU A 37 0.86 -0.49 22.46
N GLY A 38 0.48 0.78 22.53
CA GLY A 38 0.75 1.76 21.49
C GLY A 38 -0.17 1.62 20.29
N THR A 39 -1.35 0.99 20.46
CA THR A 39 -2.45 1.06 19.50
C THR A 39 -3.13 2.41 19.59
N LYS A 40 -2.38 3.51 19.45
CA LYS A 40 -2.96 4.64 18.75
C LYS A 40 -3.33 4.04 17.39
N PRO A 41 -4.62 3.96 17.01
CA PRO A 41 -4.93 3.62 15.65
C PRO A 41 -4.21 4.69 14.83
N ARG A 42 -3.09 4.34 14.20
CA ARG A 42 -2.67 5.07 13.02
C ARG A 42 -3.88 4.92 12.15
N ARG A 43 -4.66 5.99 12.02
CA ARG A 43 -5.80 5.99 11.12
C ARG A 43 -5.22 5.63 9.77
N ILE A 44 -5.30 4.34 9.40
CA ILE A 44 -5.03 3.86 8.05
C ILE A 44 -6.13 4.43 7.13
N LEU A 45 -7.26 4.81 7.73
CA LEU A 45 -8.23 5.76 7.23
C LEU A 45 -7.82 7.19 7.62
N GLY A 46 -6.60 7.59 7.26
CA GLY A 46 -6.15 8.97 7.40
C GLY A 46 -7.10 9.87 6.61
N SER A 47 -7.26 11.12 7.05
CA SER A 47 -7.93 12.19 6.31
C SER A 47 -7.80 12.03 4.78
N SER A 48 -8.85 12.37 4.03
CA SER A 48 -8.87 12.42 2.55
C SER A 48 -7.72 13.24 1.90
N ASP A 49 -6.83 13.81 2.70
CA ASP A 49 -5.62 14.48 2.27
C ASP A 49 -4.52 13.44 2.01
N TYR A 50 -4.54 12.86 0.81
CA TYR A 50 -3.41 12.13 0.27
C TYR A 50 -2.53 13.14 -0.49
N PRO A 51 -1.36 13.55 0.05
CA PRO A 51 -0.58 14.65 -0.51
C PRO A 51 -0.15 14.39 -1.96
N LEU A 52 0.05 13.11 -2.31
CA LEU A 52 0.40 12.66 -3.65
C LEU A 52 -0.76 12.72 -4.68
N SER A 53 -1.94 13.19 -4.28
CA SER A 53 -3.07 13.49 -5.18
C SER A 53 -3.45 14.97 -5.19
N LYS A 54 -2.61 15.86 -4.65
CA LYS A 54 -2.77 17.30 -4.84
C LYS A 54 -2.39 17.64 -6.28
N ALA A 55 -3.29 18.29 -7.01
CA ALA A 55 -3.07 18.59 -8.43
C ALA A 55 -1.93 19.59 -8.62
N GLU A 56 -1.69 20.44 -7.63
CA GLU A 56 -0.63 21.44 -7.57
C GLU A 56 0.76 20.80 -7.45
N ASP A 57 0.84 19.60 -6.87
CA ASP A 57 2.08 18.85 -6.66
C ASP A 57 2.31 17.79 -7.74
N ILE A 58 1.66 17.92 -8.91
CA ILE A 58 1.76 16.98 -10.02
C ILE A 58 2.30 17.68 -11.27
N ILE A 59 3.40 17.14 -11.83
CA ILE A 59 4.02 17.60 -13.07
C ILE A 59 3.99 16.47 -14.09
N TYR A 60 3.50 16.75 -15.30
CA TYR A 60 3.57 15.82 -16.42
C TYR A 60 4.87 15.99 -17.18
N SER A 61 5.55 14.89 -17.46
CA SER A 61 6.85 14.89 -18.14
C SER A 61 7.03 13.62 -18.98
N THR A 62 8.25 13.40 -19.49
CA THR A 62 8.66 12.21 -20.24
C THR A 62 9.81 11.50 -19.54
N CYS A 63 9.73 10.16 -19.46
CA CYS A 63 10.77 9.32 -18.87
C CYS A 63 11.94 9.15 -19.84
N GLN A 64 13.17 9.47 -19.42
CA GLN A 64 14.36 9.38 -20.29
C GLN A 64 15.25 8.15 -20.01
N GLN A 65 14.74 7.13 -19.32
CA GLN A 65 15.55 5.95 -18.95
C GLN A 65 15.73 4.96 -20.10
N CYS A 66 14.83 4.95 -21.08
CA CYS A 66 14.94 4.13 -22.29
C CYS A 66 14.49 4.95 -23.51
N ALA A 67 14.70 4.40 -24.72
CA ALA A 67 14.38 5.09 -25.96
C ALA A 67 12.88 5.33 -26.19
N THR A 68 12.00 4.60 -25.49
CA THR A 68 10.54 4.69 -25.64
C THR A 68 9.98 6.03 -25.19
N GLN A 69 10.65 6.70 -24.24
CA GLN A 69 10.24 8.03 -23.77
C GLN A 69 8.79 8.10 -23.28
N CYS A 70 8.38 7.13 -22.44
CA CYS A 70 7.01 7.04 -21.91
C CYS A 70 6.57 8.34 -21.21
N SER A 71 5.29 8.69 -21.34
CA SER A 71 4.72 9.83 -20.59
C SER A 71 4.55 9.47 -19.12
N ILE A 72 4.96 10.39 -18.23
CA ILE A 72 4.97 10.18 -16.78
C ILE A 72 4.22 11.28 -16.05
N LYS A 73 3.63 10.89 -14.93
CA LYS A 73 3.05 11.76 -13.91
C LYS A 73 4.02 11.78 -12.72
N VAL A 74 4.68 12.91 -12.50
CA VAL A 74 5.63 13.11 -11.40
C VAL A 74 4.91 13.76 -10.23
N LYS A 75 5.01 13.16 -9.05
CA LYS A 75 4.34 13.62 -7.82
C LYS A 75 5.38 14.15 -6.85
N LEU A 76 5.15 15.37 -6.36
CA LEU A 76 6.04 16.07 -5.47
C LEU A 76 5.53 16.03 -4.03
N ILE A 77 6.45 16.04 -3.07
CA ILE A 77 6.20 16.35 -1.68
C ILE A 77 7.27 17.36 -1.27
N ASP A 78 6.86 18.55 -0.82
CA ASP A 78 7.76 19.62 -0.40
C ASP A 78 8.83 19.98 -1.47
N GLY A 79 8.44 19.97 -2.75
CA GLY A 79 9.32 20.25 -3.89
C GLY A 79 10.28 19.12 -4.27
N VAL A 80 10.24 17.97 -3.59
CA VAL A 80 11.04 16.79 -3.90
C VAL A 80 10.19 15.76 -4.63
N ILE A 81 10.75 15.13 -5.67
CA ILE A 81 10.08 14.04 -6.38
C ILE A 81 9.94 12.84 -5.43
N ALA A 82 8.71 12.53 -5.04
CA ALA A 82 8.40 11.46 -4.12
C ALA A 82 7.93 10.18 -4.83
N LYS A 83 7.28 10.32 -5.99
CA LYS A 83 6.76 9.20 -6.79
C LYS A 83 6.66 9.57 -8.27
N VAL A 84 6.88 8.56 -9.13
CA VAL A 84 6.65 8.67 -10.57
C VAL A 84 5.68 7.57 -10.97
N ASP A 85 4.59 7.96 -11.62
CA ASP A 85 3.56 7.08 -12.17
C ASP A 85 3.44 7.28 -13.68
N GLY A 86 2.66 6.43 -14.34
CA GLY A 86 2.27 6.65 -15.74
C GLY A 86 1.30 7.81 -15.87
N ASN A 87 1.34 8.49 -17.01
CA ASN A 87 0.36 9.53 -17.33
C ASN A 87 -0.98 8.90 -17.79
N PRO A 88 -2.11 9.08 -17.07
CA PRO A 88 -3.40 8.52 -17.46
C PRO A 88 -3.95 9.05 -18.79
N PHE A 89 -3.45 10.18 -19.29
CA PHE A 89 -3.85 10.72 -20.61
C PHE A 89 -3.17 10.02 -21.78
N SER A 90 -2.11 9.25 -21.53
CA SER A 90 -1.34 8.58 -22.56
C SER A 90 -1.91 7.18 -22.84
N PRO A 91 -2.18 6.82 -24.11
CA PRO A 91 -2.63 5.48 -24.48
C PRO A 91 -1.57 4.40 -24.22
N TRP A 92 -0.31 4.81 -24.06
CA TRP A 92 0.78 3.88 -23.72
C TRP A 92 0.76 3.47 -22.24
N ASN A 93 0.18 4.30 -21.38
CA ASN A 93 0.19 4.11 -19.93
C ASN A 93 -1.15 3.57 -19.39
N MET A 94 -2.26 3.85 -20.07
CA MET A 94 -3.59 3.44 -19.64
C MET A 94 -4.50 3.18 -20.85
N MET A 95 -5.21 2.05 -20.86
CA MET A 95 -6.22 1.74 -21.87
C MET A 95 -7.53 1.29 -21.19
N PRO A 96 -8.66 2.00 -21.36
CA PRO A 96 -8.80 3.26 -22.09
C PRO A 96 -8.07 4.42 -21.39
N HIS A 97 -7.43 5.28 -22.17
CA HIS A 97 -6.81 6.48 -21.64
C HIS A 97 -7.88 7.51 -21.25
N LEU A 98 -7.52 8.40 -20.34
CA LEU A 98 -8.38 9.49 -19.90
C LEU A 98 -8.53 10.54 -21.02
N ASP A 99 -9.71 11.16 -21.14
CA ASP A 99 -9.92 12.28 -22.08
C ASP A 99 -9.04 13.45 -21.65
N TYR A 100 -8.29 14.04 -22.58
CA TYR A 100 -7.47 15.24 -22.35
C TYR A 100 -8.26 16.44 -21.81
N LYS A 101 -9.58 16.48 -22.01
CA LYS A 101 -10.46 17.50 -21.41
C LYS A 101 -10.72 17.29 -19.92
N THR A 102 -10.31 16.17 -19.35
CA THR A 102 -10.52 15.88 -17.93
C THR A 102 -9.73 16.86 -17.07
N PRO A 103 -10.37 17.55 -16.11
CA PRO A 103 -9.67 18.48 -15.23
C PRO A 103 -8.52 17.82 -14.46
N VAL A 104 -7.43 18.56 -14.27
CA VAL A 104 -6.24 18.09 -13.52
C VAL A 104 -6.58 17.74 -12.06
N THR A 105 -7.57 18.41 -11.49
CA THR A 105 -8.08 18.11 -10.14
C THR A 105 -8.73 16.73 -10.06
N THR A 106 -9.34 16.25 -11.15
CA THR A 106 -9.93 14.91 -11.22
C THR A 106 -8.88 13.87 -11.59
N SER A 107 -8.01 14.17 -12.57
CA SER A 107 -6.98 13.24 -13.03
C SER A 107 -5.87 12.99 -11.99
N ALA A 108 -5.71 13.87 -11.00
CA ALA A 108 -4.78 13.71 -9.88
C ALA A 108 -5.01 12.41 -9.07
N PHE A 109 -6.24 11.90 -9.06
CA PHE A 109 -6.60 10.66 -8.37
C PHE A 109 -6.43 9.39 -9.23
N THR A 110 -6.18 9.53 -10.54
CA THR A 110 -6.08 8.39 -11.46
C THR A 110 -4.65 8.18 -11.90
N ASP A 111 -4.00 7.13 -11.41
CA ASP A 111 -2.65 6.77 -11.82
C ASP A 111 -2.67 5.66 -12.88
N ALA A 112 -1.65 5.66 -13.73
CA ALA A 112 -1.49 4.71 -14.82
C ALA A 112 -0.16 3.95 -14.70
N SER A 113 -0.01 2.84 -15.43
CA SER A 113 1.25 2.10 -15.43
C SER A 113 2.31 2.85 -16.23
N ILE A 114 3.56 2.82 -15.75
CA ILE A 114 4.68 3.54 -16.38
C ILE A 114 5.51 2.65 -17.31
N CYS A 115 5.81 1.43 -16.87
CA CYS A 115 6.62 0.44 -17.56
C CYS A 115 5.87 -0.90 -17.57
N PRO A 116 5.98 -1.70 -18.65
CA PRO A 116 5.67 -3.12 -18.59
C PRO A 116 6.65 -3.88 -17.68
#